data_AF-A0A6J5TEY5-F1
#
_entry.id   AF-A0A6J5TEY5-F1
#
_cell.length_a   1.000
_cell.length_b   1.000
_cell.length_c   1.000
_cell.angle_alpha   90.00
_cell.angle_beta   90.00
_cell.angle_gamma   90.00
#
_symmetry.space_group_name_H-M   'P 1'
#
loop_
_entity.id
_entity.type
_entity.pdbx_description
1 polymer ?
#
loop_
_entity_poly.entity_id
_entity_poly.type
_entity_poly.pdbx_seq_one_letter_code
_entity_poly.pdbx_strand_id
1 'polypeptide(L)'
;MIILFVITGAVLLMSTNDLVSIFLAIELQSYGLYILSTIYRNSELSTTGGLIYFLLGGLSSCFILLGTSLLYANSGTTNLDGLYIITSISDLSTNLWYTPYYINLSLVIFTIGFLFKVSAAPFHFWSP
;
A
#
# COMPACT_ATOMS: atom_id res chain seq x y z
N MET A 1 -1.03 20.34 13.85
CA MET A 1 -2.11 19.35 13.76
C MET A 1 -1.86 18.26 12.73
N ILE A 2 -1.42 18.56 11.50
CA ILE A 2 -1.25 17.54 10.44
C ILE A 2 -0.29 16.41 10.86
N ILE A 3 0.80 16.73 11.56
CA ILE A 3 1.75 15.74 12.08
C ILE A 3 1.09 14.73 13.04
N LEU A 4 0.09 15.14 13.83
CA LEU A 4 -0.64 14.21 14.68
C LEU A 4 -1.40 13.17 13.85
N PHE A 5 -2.02 13.58 12.73
CA PHE A 5 -2.67 12.65 11.81
C PHE A 5 -1.69 11.66 11.19
N VAL A 6 -0.49 12.12 10.81
CA VAL A 6 0.57 11.24 10.29
C VAL A 6 0.98 10.20 11.33
N ILE A 7 1.21 10.63 12.57
CA ILE A 7 1.60 9.73 13.67
C ILE A 7 0.47 8.75 14.00
N THR A 8 -0.79 9.22 14.04
CA THR A 8 -1.92 8.32 14.29
C THR A 8 -2.07 7.26 13.21
N GLY A 9 -1.82 7.61 11.93
CA GLY A 9 -1.82 6.65 10.83
C GLY A 9 -0.72 5.61 10.99
N ALA A 10 0.49 6.04 11.36
CA ALA A 10 1.61 5.13 11.60
C ALA A 10 1.37 4.19 12.79
N VAL A 11 0.76 4.67 13.89
CA VAL A 11 0.40 3.82 15.03
C VAL A 11 -0.71 2.83 14.65
N LEU A 12 -1.72 3.28 13.91
CA LEU A 12 -2.79 2.39 13.42
C LEU A 12 -2.22 1.28 12.53
N LEU A 13 -1.30 1.63 11.62
CA LEU A 13 -0.62 0.67 10.73
C LEU A 13 -0.01 -0.50 11.51
N MET A 14 0.70 -0.21 12.61
CA MET A 14 1.34 -1.24 13.44
C MET A 14 0.35 -2.16 14.17
N SER A 15 -0.90 -1.71 14.35
CA SER A 15 -1.96 -2.46 15.04
C SER A 15 -2.95 -3.18 14.11
N THR A 16 -2.72 -3.13 12.80
CA THR A 16 -3.66 -3.65 11.81
C THR A 16 -3.51 -5.15 11.56
N ASN A 17 -4.62 -5.87 11.41
CA ASN A 17 -4.66 -7.31 11.07
C ASN A 17 -5.42 -7.63 9.76
N ASP A 18 -6.00 -6.62 9.11
CA ASP A 18 -6.78 -6.78 7.88
C ASP A 18 -6.20 -5.93 6.75
N LEU A 19 -6.21 -6.44 5.52
CA LEU A 19 -5.70 -5.73 4.33
C LEU A 19 -6.35 -4.35 4.12
N VAL A 20 -7.65 -4.23 4.38
CA VAL A 20 -8.38 -2.96 4.26
C VAL A 20 -7.90 -1.97 5.32
N SER A 21 -7.68 -2.44 6.56
CA SER A 21 -7.19 -1.61 7.65
C SER A 21 -5.76 -1.11 7.39
N ILE A 22 -4.90 -1.97 6.81
CA ILE A 22 -3.56 -1.58 6.35
C ILE A 22 -3.66 -0.45 5.32
N PHE A 23 -4.50 -0.62 4.29
CA PHE A 23 -4.67 0.39 3.24
C PHE A 23 -5.12 1.75 3.80
N LEU A 24 -6.11 1.75 4.69
CA LEU A 24 -6.63 2.97 5.31
C LEU A 24 -5.57 3.67 6.19
N ALA A 25 -4.79 2.91 6.96
CA ALA A 25 -3.73 3.46 7.79
C ALA A 25 -2.64 4.15 6.95
N ILE A 26 -2.24 3.52 5.83
CA ILE A 26 -1.25 4.07 4.89
C ILE A 26 -1.77 5.37 4.25
N GLU A 27 -3.02 5.40 3.79
CA GLU A 27 -3.58 6.58 3.14
C GLU A 27 -3.77 7.73 4.12
N LEU A 28 -4.18 7.47 5.36
CA LEU A 28 -4.28 8.50 6.39
C LEU A 28 -2.94 9.20 6.66
N GLN A 29 -1.85 8.42 6.76
CA GLN A 29 -0.50 8.96 6.84
C GLN A 29 -0.12 9.75 5.56
N SER A 30 -0.46 9.21 4.39
CA SER A 30 -0.03 9.76 3.10
C SER A 30 -0.66 11.12 2.82
N TYR A 31 -1.97 11.29 3.07
CA TYR A 31 -2.64 12.59 2.93
C TYR A 31 -2.02 13.66 3.83
N GLY A 32 -1.63 13.29 5.06
CA GLY A 32 -0.93 14.21 5.95
C GLY A 32 0.41 14.67 5.37
N LEU A 33 1.19 13.75 4.80
CA LEU A 33 2.47 14.05 4.17
C LEU A 33 2.31 14.87 2.87
N TYR A 34 1.27 14.61 2.06
CA TYR A 34 0.98 15.40 0.86
C TYR A 34 0.76 16.87 1.22
N ILE A 35 -0.06 17.13 2.24
CA ILE A 35 -0.30 18.50 2.72
C ILE A 35 1.00 19.13 3.25
N LEU A 36 1.80 18.35 3.98
CA LEU A 36 3.07 18.82 4.54
C LEU A 36 4.08 19.23 3.46
N SER A 37 4.14 18.49 2.35
CA SER A 37 5.06 18.76 1.24
C SER A 37 4.77 20.09 0.52
N THR A 38 3.52 20.56 0.56
CA THR A 38 3.06 21.80 -0.09
C THR A 38 2.88 22.98 0.89
N ILE A 39 3.46 22.94 2.09
CA ILE A 39 3.28 24.01 3.10
C ILE A 39 3.71 25.38 2.55
N TYR A 40 4.82 25.44 1.81
CA TYR A 40 5.36 26.68 1.27
C TYR A 40 4.74 27.00 -0.10
N ARG A 41 3.45 27.35 -0.11
CA ARG A 41 2.70 27.62 -1.35
C ARG A 41 3.33 28.67 -2.29
N ASN A 42 4.11 29.61 -1.75
CA ASN A 42 4.73 30.67 -2.53
C ASN A 42 6.06 30.26 -3.19
N SER A 43 6.57 29.05 -2.93
CA SER A 43 7.77 28.54 -3.58
C SER A 43 7.41 27.51 -4.65
N GLU A 44 7.86 27.76 -5.88
CA GLU A 44 7.68 26.86 -7.02
C GLU A 44 8.24 25.46 -6.75
N LEU A 45 9.34 25.37 -6.00
CA LEU A 45 9.96 24.08 -5.64
C LEU A 45 9.08 23.24 -4.70
N SER A 46 8.37 23.87 -3.74
CA SER A 46 7.49 23.15 -2.80
C SER A 46 6.20 22.70 -3.49
N THR A 47 5.65 23.53 -4.39
CA THR A 47 4.43 23.20 -5.12
C THR A 47 4.68 22.08 -6.15
N THR A 48 5.78 22.16 -6.91
CA THR A 48 6.16 21.12 -7.88
C THR A 48 6.53 19.81 -7.18
N GLY A 49 7.34 19.86 -6.12
CA GLY A 49 7.71 18.67 -5.34
C GLY A 49 6.50 17.99 -4.70
N GLY A 50 5.59 18.76 -4.11
CA GLY A 50 4.37 18.21 -3.52
C GLY A 50 3.39 17.64 -4.53
N LEU A 51 3.28 18.24 -5.72
CA LEU A 51 2.46 17.69 -6.82
C LEU A 51 3.00 16.33 -7.29
N ILE A 52 4.31 16.23 -7.50
CA ILE A 52 4.97 14.97 -7.92
C ILE A 52 4.77 13.90 -6.83
N TYR A 53 4.92 14.28 -5.56
CA TYR A 53 4.70 13.37 -4.45
C TYR A 53 3.25 12.87 -4.37
N PHE A 54 2.27 13.76 -4.52
CA PHE A 54 0.86 13.39 -4.53
C PHE A 54 0.54 12.43 -5.69
N LEU A 55 1.02 12.72 -6.90
CA LEU A 55 0.78 11.89 -8.08
C LEU A 55 1.38 10.48 -7.94
N LEU A 56 2.65 10.39 -7.55
CA LEU A 56 3.33 9.11 -7.36
C LEU A 56 2.77 8.33 -6.17
N GLY A 57 2.42 9.02 -5.09
CA GLY A 57 1.78 8.44 -3.93
C GLY A 57 0.38 7.90 -4.23
N GLY A 58 -0.39 8.57 -5.10
CA GLY A 58 -1.69 8.11 -5.60
C GLY A 58 -1.58 6.94 -6.58
N LEU A 59 -0.56 6.92 -7.43
CA LEU A 59 -0.28 5.77 -8.30
C LEU A 59 0.12 4.54 -7.48
N SER A 60 0.93 4.72 -6.44
CA SER A 60 1.26 3.69 -5.46
C SER A 60 0.02 3.13 -4.77
N SER A 61 -0.88 3.99 -4.30
CA SER A 61 -2.09 3.55 -3.60
C SER A 61 -3.04 2.77 -4.52
N CYS A 62 -3.09 3.11 -5.81
CA CYS A 62 -3.79 2.32 -6.83
C CYS A 62 -3.23 0.89 -6.94
N PHE A 63 -1.90 0.72 -6.96
CA PHE A 63 -1.30 -0.62 -6.98
C PHE A 63 -1.58 -1.42 -5.70
N ILE A 64 -1.53 -0.78 -4.53
CA ILE A 64 -1.88 -1.43 -3.26
C ILE A 64 -3.34 -1.89 -3.29
N LEU A 65 -4.27 -1.00 -3.69
CA LEU A 65 -5.70 -1.34 -3.83
C LEU A 65 -5.93 -2.47 -4.82
N LEU A 66 -5.29 -2.42 -5.99
CA LEU A 66 -5.38 -3.48 -7.00
C LEU A 66 -4.84 -4.82 -6.48
N GLY A 67 -3.72 -4.81 -5.77
CA GLY A 67 -3.15 -6.01 -5.15
C GLY A 67 -4.10 -6.61 -4.10
N THR A 68 -4.65 -5.78 -3.21
CA THR A 68 -5.61 -6.22 -2.19
C THR A 68 -6.93 -6.71 -2.79
N SER A 69 -7.44 -6.08 -3.86
CA SER A 69 -8.67 -6.50 -4.51
C SER A 69 -8.51 -7.84 -5.23
N LEU A 70 -7.36 -8.07 -5.89
CA LEU A 70 -7.03 -9.36 -6.50
C LEU A 70 -6.85 -10.45 -5.43
N LEU A 71 -6.19 -10.16 -4.30
CA LEU A 71 -6.08 -11.09 -3.18
C LEU A 71 -7.47 -11.46 -2.63
N TYR A 72 -8.34 -10.47 -2.45
CA TYR A 72 -9.70 -10.68 -1.99
C TYR A 72 -10.55 -11.47 -3.00
N ALA A 73 -10.42 -11.19 -4.31
CA ALA A 73 -11.16 -11.89 -5.36
C ALA A 73 -10.83 -13.39 -5.40
N ASN A 74 -9.59 -13.77 -5.08
CA ASN A 74 -9.19 -15.18 -5.03
C ASN A 74 -9.54 -15.83 -3.69
N SER A 75 -9.24 -15.18 -2.56
CA SER A 75 -9.35 -15.77 -1.21
C SER A 75 -10.72 -15.59 -0.54
N GLY A 76 -11.51 -14.61 -0.97
CA GLY A 76 -12.78 -14.24 -0.35
C GLY A 76 -12.66 -13.62 1.04
N THR A 77 -11.45 -13.37 1.53
CA THR A 77 -11.19 -12.82 2.88
C THR A 77 -10.18 -11.69 2.84
N THR A 78 -10.29 -10.75 3.79
CA THR A 78 -9.35 -9.63 3.94
C THR A 78 -8.44 -9.77 5.15
N ASN A 79 -8.72 -10.73 6.03
CA ASN A 79 -7.98 -10.93 7.27
C ASN A 79 -6.68 -11.68 7.00
N LEU A 80 -5.59 -11.22 7.60
CA LEU A 80 -4.26 -11.83 7.41
C LEU A 80 -4.23 -13.27 7.93
N ASP A 81 -4.89 -13.56 9.05
CA ASP A 81 -5.00 -14.91 9.61
C ASP A 81 -5.74 -15.86 8.64
N GLY A 82 -6.79 -15.36 7.99
CA GLY A 82 -7.54 -16.12 6.98
C GLY A 82 -6.69 -16.42 5.74
N LEU A 83 -5.93 -15.43 5.27
CA LEU A 83 -5.00 -15.60 4.16
C LEU A 83 -3.90 -16.61 4.49
N TYR A 84 -3.34 -16.58 5.71
CA TYR A 84 -2.34 -17.55 6.16
C TYR A 84 -2.86 -18.99 6.12
N ILE A 85 -4.09 -19.22 6.57
CA ILE A 85 -4.69 -20.55 6.55
C ILE A 85 -4.89 -21.02 5.10
N ILE A 86 -5.43 -20.16 4.23
CA ILE A 86 -5.70 -20.50 2.81
C ILE A 86 -4.41 -20.83 2.07
N THR A 87 -3.34 -20.05 2.26
CA THR A 87 -2.05 -20.32 1.62
C THR A 87 -1.41 -21.60 2.16
N SER A 88 -1.46 -21.86 3.47
CA SER A 88 -0.92 -23.08 4.07
C SER A 88 -1.59 -24.37 3.59
N ILE A 89 -2.90 -24.31 3.31
CA ILE A 89 -3.66 -25.45 2.78
C ILE A 89 -3.34 -25.66 1.30
N SER A 90 -3.11 -24.58 0.54
CA SER A 90 -2.83 -24.65 -0.91
C SER A 90 -1.52 -25.36 -1.26
N ASP A 91 -0.51 -25.31 -0.39
CA ASP A 91 0.75 -26.06 -0.56
C ASP A 91 0.56 -27.59 -0.43
N LEU A 92 -0.50 -28.04 0.25
CA LEU A 92 -0.79 -29.45 0.45
C LEU A 92 -1.55 -30.11 -0.71
N SER A 93 -2.26 -29.33 -1.53
CA SER A 93 -3.15 -29.84 -2.58
C SER A 93 -2.77 -29.32 -3.96
N THR A 94 -1.86 -30.02 -4.63
CA THR A 94 -1.42 -29.74 -6.01
C THR A 94 -2.50 -29.90 -7.10
N ASN A 95 -3.77 -30.12 -6.72
CA ASN A 95 -4.82 -30.61 -7.63
C ASN A 95 -6.21 -29.95 -7.50
N LEU A 96 -6.33 -28.81 -6.81
CA LEU A 96 -7.60 -28.09 -6.76
C LEU A 96 -7.43 -26.72 -7.41
N TRP A 97 -8.50 -26.19 -8.00
CA TRP A 97 -8.62 -25.00 -8.85
C TRP A 97 -7.99 -23.67 -8.35
N TYR A 98 -7.26 -23.68 -7.24
CA TYR A 98 -6.32 -22.64 -6.83
C TYR A 98 -5.01 -22.79 -7.62
N THR A 99 -4.91 -22.08 -8.74
CA THR A 99 -3.62 -21.96 -9.41
C THR A 99 -2.75 -20.96 -8.61
N PRO A 100 -1.61 -21.38 -8.04
CA PRO A 100 -0.78 -20.53 -7.17
C PRO A 100 -0.26 -19.28 -7.87
N TYR A 101 -0.32 -19.26 -9.21
CA TYR A 101 0.06 -18.15 -10.05
C TYR A 101 -0.73 -16.85 -9.77
N TYR A 102 -2.04 -16.92 -9.50
CA TYR A 102 -2.84 -15.71 -9.27
C TYR A 102 -2.51 -15.02 -7.94
N ILE A 103 -2.27 -15.79 -6.88
CA ILE A 103 -1.87 -15.26 -5.58
C ILE A 103 -0.50 -14.59 -5.71
N ASN A 104 0.47 -15.26 -6.36
CA ASN A 104 1.79 -14.69 -6.60
C ASN A 104 1.73 -13.39 -7.40
N LEU A 105 0.92 -13.32 -8.46
CA LEU A 105 0.72 -12.09 -9.23
C LEU A 105 0.16 -10.96 -8.37
N SER A 106 -0.86 -11.26 -7.55
CA SER A 106 -1.48 -10.25 -6.67
C SER A 106 -0.52 -9.73 -5.61
N LEU A 107 0.34 -10.60 -5.04
CA LEU A 107 1.42 -10.22 -4.12
C LEU A 107 2.50 -9.37 -4.81
N VAL A 108 2.85 -9.67 -6.05
CA VAL A 108 3.80 -8.85 -6.82
C VAL A 108 3.25 -7.44 -7.04
N ILE A 109 1.99 -7.31 -7.45
CA ILE A 109 1.35 -6.00 -7.64
C ILE A 109 1.27 -5.23 -6.32
N PHE A 110 0.90 -5.90 -5.23
CA PHE A 110 0.84 -5.32 -3.89
C PHE A 110 2.22 -4.81 -3.43
N THR A 111 3.26 -5.63 -3.58
CA THR A 111 4.63 -5.28 -3.16
C THR A 111 5.21 -4.14 -3.99
N ILE A 112 4.92 -4.05 -5.29
CA ILE A 112 5.27 -2.88 -6.12
C ILE A 112 4.70 -1.60 -5.50
N GLY A 113 3.43 -1.59 -5.11
CA GLY A 113 2.80 -0.45 -4.45
C GLY A 113 3.50 -0.03 -3.16
N PHE A 114 3.92 -1.00 -2.34
CA PHE A 114 4.72 -0.74 -1.11
C PHE A 114 6.12 -0.22 -1.40
N LEU A 115 6.82 -0.76 -2.39
CA LEU A 115 8.15 -0.32 -2.79
C LEU A 115 8.14 1.15 -3.22
N PHE A 116 7.07 1.61 -3.88
CA PHE A 116 6.87 3.02 -4.18
C PHE A 116 6.71 3.89 -2.92
N LYS A 117 5.93 3.46 -1.90
CA LYS A 117 5.79 4.23 -0.64
C LYS A 117 7.10 4.32 0.16
N VAL A 118 7.94 3.29 0.08
CA VAL A 118 9.25 3.21 0.77
C VAL A 118 10.39 3.79 -0.07
N SER A 119 10.09 4.24 -1.30
CA SER A 119 11.08 4.76 -2.26
C SER A 119 12.28 3.83 -2.46
N ALA A 120 12.04 2.51 -2.49
CA ALA A 120 13.08 1.51 -2.69
C ALA A 120 13.49 1.44 -4.17
N ALA A 121 14.75 1.14 -4.46
CA ALA A 121 15.19 0.88 -5.84
C ALA A 121 14.39 -0.29 -6.44
N PRO A 122 13.90 -0.20 -7.69
CA PRO A 122 14.14 0.81 -8.72
C PRO A 122 13.22 2.06 -8.67
N PHE A 123 12.26 2.14 -7.76
CA PHE A 123 11.20 3.17 -7.72
C PHE A 123 11.54 4.44 -6.91
N HIS A 124 12.83 4.77 -6.79
CA HIS A 124 13.35 5.87 -5.97
C HIS A 124 13.39 7.24 -6.68
N PHE A 125 12.97 7.32 -7.95
CA PHE A 125 13.18 8.51 -8.82
C PHE A 125 12.73 9.88 -8.26
N TRP A 126 11.87 9.89 -7.25
CA TRP A 126 11.29 11.09 -6.66
C TRP A 126 11.87 11.46 -5.28
N SER A 127 12.63 10.55 -4.66
CA SER A 127 13.41 10.79 -3.45
C SER A 127 14.90 10.80 -3.85
N PRO A 128 15.61 11.92 -3.73
CA PRO A 128 17.05 11.96 -4.01
C PRO A 128 17.86 11.02 -3.10
#